data_AF-A0A520E162-F1
#
_entry.id   AF-A0A520E162-F1
#
_cell.length_a   1.000
_cell.length_b   1.000
_cell.length_c   1.000
_cell.angle_alpha   90.00
_cell.angle_beta   90.00
_cell.angle_gamma   90.00
#
_symmetry.space_group_name_H-M   'P 1'
#
loop_
_entity.id
_entity.type
_entity.pdbx_description
1 polymer ?
#
loop_
_entity_poly.entity_id
_entity_poly.type
_entity_poly.pdbx_seq_one_letter_code
_entity_poly.pdbx_strand_id
1 'polypeptide(L)'
;MTEKLMNKPCVRIKIVIDQKLKSYGSGCLIKGVNGYFIITAYHCIYGDNNIFKDVNADQILIESQAFYNSSFEKIEVVEIVASDEKEDWALLKVNYNDLEGDFPEILTSDNFRVDMPVTFTGFQVVNTEHCRTFKSRVLNGISEYEFRITLSAQDKFKGGSDDAVGLSGSGAFIINDGIHIINCNY
;
A
#
# COMPACT_ATOMS: atom_id res chain seq x y z
N MET A 1 1.56 19.91 0.23
CA MET A 1 0.21 19.59 -0.30
C MET A 1 0.15 18.14 -0.76
N THR A 2 1.14 17.67 -1.53
CA THR A 2 1.28 16.28 -2.00
C THR A 2 1.48 15.23 -0.89
N GLU A 3 2.29 15.48 0.14
CA GLU A 3 2.51 14.45 1.19
C GLU A 3 1.24 14.11 2.00
N LYS A 4 0.47 15.11 2.44
CA LYS A 4 -0.81 14.85 3.15
C LYS A 4 -1.77 14.04 2.27
N LEU A 5 -1.81 14.38 0.97
CA LEU A 5 -2.63 13.72 -0.04
C LEU A 5 -2.24 12.24 -0.24
N MET A 6 -0.95 11.94 -0.09
CA MET A 6 -0.36 10.61 -0.34
C MET A 6 -0.26 9.74 0.90
N ASN A 7 -0.24 10.33 2.09
CA ASN A 7 -0.20 9.59 3.35
C ASN A 7 -1.59 9.10 3.76
N LYS A 8 -2.64 9.87 3.46
CA LYS A 8 -4.02 9.53 3.85
C LYS A 8 -4.51 8.19 3.27
N PRO A 9 -4.19 7.84 2.01
CA PRO A 9 -4.48 6.51 1.47
C PRO A 9 -3.54 5.41 1.98
N CYS A 10 -2.39 5.75 2.56
CA CYS A 10 -1.42 4.75 2.98
C CYS A 10 -1.80 4.14 4.33
N VAL A 11 -1.81 2.81 4.38
CA VAL A 11 -2.03 2.06 5.62
C VAL A 11 -0.88 1.09 5.87
N ARG A 12 -0.64 0.79 7.15
CA ARG A 12 0.23 -0.28 7.62
C ARG A 12 -0.61 -1.52 7.88
N ILE A 13 -0.13 -2.67 7.44
CA ILE A 13 -0.79 -3.96 7.63
C ILE A 13 0.13 -4.86 8.44
N LYS A 14 -0.43 -5.49 9.48
CA LYS A 14 0.27 -6.44 10.34
C LYS A 14 -0.60 -7.66 10.57
N ILE A 15 -0.03 -8.84 10.42
CA ILE A 15 -0.67 -10.08 10.88
C ILE A 15 -0.08 -10.45 12.23
N VAL A 16 -0.93 -10.59 13.25
CA VAL A 16 -0.51 -10.93 14.61
C VAL A 16 -1.24 -12.20 15.04
N ILE A 17 -0.47 -13.28 15.26
CA ILE A 17 -0.97 -14.58 15.73
C ILE A 17 -0.17 -14.95 16.99
N ASP A 18 -0.87 -15.36 18.04
CA ASP A 18 -0.27 -15.68 19.35
C ASP A 18 0.62 -14.55 19.89
N GLN A 19 0.18 -13.29 19.72
CA GLN A 19 0.90 -12.08 20.12
C GLN A 19 2.25 -11.87 19.42
N LYS A 20 2.52 -12.59 18.32
CA LYS A 20 3.75 -12.43 17.53
C LYS A 20 3.41 -11.84 16.16
N LEU A 21 4.21 -10.85 15.73
CA LEU A 21 4.16 -10.35 14.37
C LEU A 21 4.59 -11.45 13.39
N LYS A 22 3.74 -11.71 12.40
CA LYS A 22 3.89 -12.80 11.44
C LYS A 22 4.08 -12.32 10.01
N SER A 23 3.40 -11.23 9.66
CA SER A 23 3.55 -10.56 8.38
C SER A 23 3.46 -9.05 8.60
N TYR A 24 4.13 -8.30 7.74
CA TYR A 24 4.21 -6.85 7.78
C TYR A 24 4.23 -6.30 6.36
N GLY A 25 3.35 -5.35 6.08
CA GLY A 25 3.25 -4.74 4.77
C GLY A 25 2.55 -3.40 4.81
N SER A 26 2.27 -2.89 3.62
CA SER A 26 1.55 -1.65 3.39
C SER A 26 0.26 -1.93 2.62
N GLY A 27 -0.60 -0.94 2.54
CA GLY A 27 -1.85 -1.01 1.78
C GLY A 27 -2.26 0.35 1.26
N CYS A 28 -3.19 0.34 0.31
CA CYS A 28 -3.87 1.53 -0.18
C CYS A 28 -5.35 1.51 0.21
N LEU A 29 -5.73 2.39 1.13
CA LEU A 29 -7.11 2.74 1.43
C LEU A 29 -7.71 3.49 0.23
N ILE A 30 -8.90 3.08 -0.18
CA ILE A 30 -9.66 3.65 -1.29
C ILE A 30 -11.13 3.79 -0.90
N LYS A 31 -11.81 4.76 -1.51
CA LYS A 31 -13.25 4.96 -1.35
C LYS A 31 -13.99 4.26 -2.48
N GLY A 32 -14.89 3.33 -2.14
CA GLY A 32 -15.78 2.66 -3.07
C GLY A 32 -17.24 3.11 -2.90
N VAL A 33 -18.14 2.53 -3.69
CA VAL A 33 -19.58 2.86 -3.69
C VAL A 33 -20.23 2.59 -2.33
N ASN A 34 -19.79 1.53 -1.63
CA ASN A 34 -20.41 1.03 -0.39
C ASN A 34 -19.48 1.12 0.82
N GLY A 35 -18.60 2.12 0.86
CA GLY A 35 -17.70 2.36 1.99
C GLY A 35 -16.22 2.37 1.57
N TYR A 36 -15.35 2.04 2.51
CA TYR A 36 -13.91 2.09 2.33
C TYR A 36 -13.32 0.69 2.21
N PHE A 37 -12.30 0.58 1.36
CA PHE A 37 -11.63 -0.66 1.07
C PHE A 37 -10.12 -0.47 1.11
N ILE A 38 -9.38 -1.53 1.36
CA ILE A 38 -7.93 -1.54 1.27
C ILE A 38 -7.53 -2.56 0.22
N ILE A 39 -6.76 -2.09 -0.76
CA ILE A 39 -6.03 -2.96 -1.68
C ILE A 39 -4.61 -3.13 -1.11
N THR A 40 -4.14 -4.36 -1.07
CA THR A 40 -2.78 -4.70 -0.64
C THR A 40 -2.28 -5.93 -1.41
N ALA A 41 -1.02 -6.30 -1.20
CA ALA A 41 -0.47 -7.52 -1.74
C ALA A 41 -1.02 -8.76 -1.01
N TYR A 42 -1.23 -9.84 -1.74
CA TYR A 42 -1.81 -11.08 -1.18
C TYR A 42 -0.94 -11.63 -0.05
N HIS A 43 0.39 -11.67 -0.25
CA HIS A 43 1.32 -12.17 0.75
C HIS A 43 1.36 -11.32 2.04
N CYS A 44 0.90 -10.06 2.00
CA CYS A 44 0.78 -9.24 3.23
C CYS A 44 -0.28 -9.80 4.19
N ILE A 45 -1.30 -10.49 3.66
CA ILE A 45 -2.40 -11.08 4.44
C ILE A 45 -2.14 -12.55 4.73
N TYR A 46 -1.75 -13.32 3.72
CA TYR A 46 -1.64 -14.77 3.81
C TYR A 46 -0.22 -15.27 4.05
N GLY A 47 0.77 -14.37 4.09
CA GLY A 47 2.18 -14.68 4.23
C GLY A 47 2.76 -15.36 2.99
N ASP A 48 4.08 -15.49 2.95
CA ASP A 48 4.77 -16.21 1.88
C ASP A 48 4.32 -17.68 1.84
N ASN A 49 4.09 -18.21 0.65
CA ASN A 49 3.62 -19.60 0.44
C ASN A 49 2.31 -19.94 1.16
N ASN A 50 1.47 -18.93 1.44
CA ASN A 50 0.19 -19.10 2.11
C ASN A 50 0.25 -19.71 3.52
N ILE A 51 1.26 -19.38 4.32
CA ILE A 51 1.36 -19.90 5.68
C ILE A 51 0.20 -19.49 6.60
N PHE A 52 -0.62 -18.49 6.21
CA PHE A 52 -1.77 -17.98 6.95
C PHE A 52 -3.10 -18.09 6.18
N LYS A 53 -3.35 -19.17 5.42
CA LYS A 53 -4.62 -19.35 4.64
C LYS A 53 -5.89 -19.13 5.45
N ASP A 54 -5.88 -19.51 6.72
CA ASP A 54 -7.04 -19.45 7.62
C ASP A 54 -7.04 -18.19 8.50
N VAL A 55 -6.38 -17.11 8.06
CA VAL A 55 -6.37 -15.84 8.79
C VAL A 55 -7.77 -15.25 8.85
N ASN A 56 -8.19 -14.89 10.06
CA ASN A 56 -9.45 -14.20 10.30
C ASN A 56 -9.25 -12.68 10.30
N ALA A 57 -10.33 -11.94 10.02
CA ALA A 57 -10.29 -10.48 9.95
C ALA A 57 -9.77 -9.82 11.24
N ASP A 58 -10.06 -10.39 12.41
CA ASP A 58 -9.62 -9.91 13.72
C ASP A 58 -8.11 -10.08 13.98
N GLN A 59 -7.43 -10.93 13.20
CA GLN A 59 -5.99 -11.14 13.24
C GLN A 59 -5.22 -10.16 12.33
N ILE A 60 -5.94 -9.44 11.47
CA ILE A 60 -5.39 -8.44 10.56
C ILE A 60 -5.47 -7.07 11.24
N LEU A 61 -4.33 -6.54 11.65
CA LEU A 61 -4.23 -5.20 12.23
C LEU A 61 -3.89 -4.19 11.14
N ILE A 62 -4.80 -3.24 10.93
CA ILE A 62 -4.61 -2.15 9.98
C ILE A 62 -4.51 -0.83 10.74
N GLU A 63 -3.53 -0.02 10.39
CA GLU A 63 -3.32 1.28 11.00
C GLU A 63 -2.99 2.35 9.95
N SER A 64 -3.51 3.55 10.11
CA SER A 64 -3.17 4.72 9.30
C SER A 64 -2.44 5.78 10.12
N GLN A 65 -1.73 6.68 9.44
CA GLN A 65 -1.19 7.90 10.03
C GLN A 65 -1.66 9.09 9.18
N ALA A 66 -2.24 10.11 9.82
CA ALA A 66 -2.59 11.35 9.14
C ALA A 66 -1.33 12.08 8.60
N PHE A 67 -0.21 11.98 9.32
CA PHE A 67 1.08 12.59 8.97
C PHE A 67 2.23 11.65 9.36
N TYR A 68 3.42 11.83 8.77
CA TYR A 68 4.56 10.89 8.92
C TYR A 68 4.99 10.61 10.38
N ASN A 69 4.64 11.47 11.34
CA ASN A 69 4.95 11.37 12.76
C ASN A 69 3.72 11.45 13.67
N SER A 70 2.50 11.33 13.11
CA SER A 70 1.28 11.32 13.91
C SER A 70 1.09 9.97 14.61
N SER A 71 0.24 9.96 15.63
CA SER A 71 -0.23 8.71 16.22
C SER A 71 -0.90 7.83 15.15
N PHE A 72 -0.80 6.51 15.36
CA PHE A 72 -1.50 5.54 14.54
C PHE A 72 -2.98 5.49 14.92
N GLU A 73 -3.84 5.52 13.92
CA GLU A 73 -5.27 5.28 14.03
C GLU A 73 -5.57 3.86 13.56
N LYS A 74 -6.30 3.08 14.37
CA LYS A 74 -6.65 1.72 14.00
C LYS A 74 -7.84 1.73 13.05
N ILE A 75 -7.77 0.89 12.03
CA ILE A 75 -8.84 0.65 11.08
C ILE A 75 -9.28 -0.80 11.25
N GLU A 76 -10.56 -1.01 11.51
CA GLU A 76 -11.13 -2.34 11.70
C GLU A 76 -11.41 -3.00 10.35
N VAL A 77 -10.97 -4.25 10.20
CA VAL A 77 -11.31 -5.09 9.04
C VAL A 77 -12.68 -5.69 9.25
N VAL A 78 -13.58 -5.43 8.32
CA VAL A 78 -14.95 -5.97 8.33
C VAL A 78 -14.98 -7.34 7.66
N GLU A 79 -14.35 -7.44 6.48
CA GLU A 79 -14.31 -8.66 5.68
C GLU A 79 -13.13 -8.65 4.71
N ILE A 80 -12.62 -9.84 4.39
CA ILE A 80 -11.78 -10.07 3.22
C ILE A 80 -12.73 -10.29 2.04
N VAL A 81 -12.81 -9.32 1.12
CA VAL A 81 -13.80 -9.32 0.03
C VAL A 81 -13.39 -10.26 -1.11
N ALA A 82 -12.12 -10.16 -1.52
CA ALA A 82 -11.56 -10.94 -2.61
C ALA A 82 -10.03 -10.96 -2.51
N SER A 83 -9.41 -11.97 -3.11
CA SER A 83 -7.95 -12.08 -3.20
C SER A 83 -7.56 -12.98 -4.37
N ASP A 84 -6.35 -12.79 -4.89
CA ASP A 84 -5.75 -13.60 -5.94
C ASP A 84 -4.27 -13.84 -5.61
N GLU A 85 -3.91 -15.11 -5.37
CA GLU A 85 -2.53 -15.51 -5.07
C GLU A 85 -1.60 -15.33 -6.28
N LYS A 86 -2.10 -15.58 -7.49
CA LYS A 86 -1.29 -15.58 -8.71
C LYS A 86 -0.91 -14.15 -9.13
N GLU A 87 -1.86 -13.24 -8.96
CA GLU A 87 -1.66 -11.82 -9.26
C GLU A 87 -1.24 -11.02 -8.01
N ASP A 88 -0.99 -11.70 -6.89
CA ASP A 88 -0.52 -11.17 -5.59
C ASP A 88 -1.31 -9.96 -5.06
N TRP A 89 -2.64 -10.00 -5.07
CA TRP A 89 -3.47 -8.93 -4.49
C TRP A 89 -4.55 -9.45 -3.54
N ALA A 90 -4.94 -8.59 -2.59
CA ALA A 90 -6.08 -8.79 -1.70
C ALA A 90 -6.87 -7.49 -1.52
N LEU A 91 -8.19 -7.64 -1.41
CA LEU A 91 -9.15 -6.55 -1.19
C LEU A 91 -9.86 -6.78 0.14
N LEU A 92 -9.70 -5.83 1.05
CA LEU A 92 -10.32 -5.82 2.37
C LEU A 92 -11.38 -4.74 2.43
N LYS A 93 -12.53 -5.02 3.02
CA LYS A 93 -13.47 -3.97 3.42
C LYS A 93 -13.18 -3.56 4.84
N VAL A 94 -13.23 -2.26 5.09
CA VAL A 94 -12.89 -1.70 6.39
C VAL A 94 -13.92 -0.72 6.91
N ASN A 95 -13.95 -0.61 8.23
CA ASN A 95 -14.68 0.43 8.92
C ASN A 95 -13.76 1.65 9.11
N TYR A 96 -13.76 2.53 8.10
CA TYR A 96 -13.04 3.79 8.14
C TYR A 96 -14.02 4.96 8.18
N ASN A 97 -13.76 5.92 9.06
CA ASN A 97 -14.62 7.08 9.27
C ASN A 97 -13.92 8.36 8.78
N ASP A 98 -14.34 8.86 7.64
CA ASP A 98 -13.85 10.13 7.07
C ASP A 98 -14.68 11.31 7.61
N LEU A 99 -14.54 11.60 8.91
CA LEU A 99 -15.33 12.62 9.61
C LEU A 99 -15.23 14.01 8.96
N GLU A 100 -14.07 14.35 8.41
CA GLU A 100 -13.82 15.64 7.76
C GLU A 100 -14.26 15.66 6.28
N GLY A 101 -14.57 14.50 5.71
CA GLY A 101 -14.96 14.37 4.30
C GLY A 101 -13.85 14.74 3.31
N ASP A 102 -12.59 14.80 3.75
CA ASP A 102 -11.43 15.20 2.95
C ASP A 102 -10.63 13.99 2.43
N PHE A 103 -11.20 12.77 2.43
CA PHE A 103 -10.55 11.63 1.79
C PHE A 103 -10.48 11.84 0.27
N PRO A 104 -9.29 11.73 -0.35
CA PRO A 104 -9.15 12.03 -1.76
C PRO A 104 -9.90 11.02 -2.64
N GLU A 105 -10.43 11.50 -3.76
CA GLU A 105 -10.85 10.62 -4.83
C GLU A 105 -9.61 10.04 -5.52
N ILE A 106 -9.53 8.70 -5.56
CA ILE A 106 -8.43 7.97 -6.19
C ILE A 106 -9.02 7.26 -7.41
N LEU A 107 -8.53 7.64 -8.58
CA LEU A 107 -8.94 7.06 -9.85
C LEU A 107 -7.98 5.94 -10.24
N THR A 108 -8.43 4.95 -10.98
CA THR A 108 -7.53 3.98 -11.64
C THR A 108 -6.99 4.56 -12.93
N SER A 109 -5.74 4.25 -13.29
CA SER A 109 -5.20 4.58 -14.61
C SER A 109 -4.40 3.40 -15.17
N ASP A 110 -4.73 3.04 -16.41
CA ASP A 110 -3.94 2.15 -17.27
C ASP A 110 -3.03 2.94 -18.23
N ASN A 111 -3.14 4.28 -18.22
CA ASN A 111 -2.57 5.14 -19.24
C ASN A 111 -1.30 5.82 -18.73
N PHE A 112 -0.26 5.02 -18.46
CA PHE A 112 1.05 5.47 -18.02
C PHE A 112 2.11 5.25 -19.10
N ARG A 113 3.19 6.02 -19.04
CA ARG A 113 4.29 5.96 -20.02
C ARG A 113 5.61 5.75 -19.32
N VAL A 114 6.55 5.18 -20.06
CA VAL A 114 7.96 5.11 -19.65
C VAL A 114 8.45 6.46 -19.15
N ASP A 115 9.23 6.43 -18.08
CA ASP A 115 9.79 7.59 -17.37
C ASP A 115 8.75 8.53 -16.75
N MET A 116 7.45 8.19 -16.79
CA MET A 116 6.42 8.96 -16.09
C MET A 116 6.71 8.94 -14.59
N PRO A 117 6.76 10.12 -13.92
CA PRO A 117 6.97 10.20 -12.48
C PRO A 117 5.82 9.53 -11.73
N VAL A 118 6.18 8.74 -10.73
CA VAL A 118 5.25 8.04 -9.86
C VAL A 118 5.69 8.28 -8.43
N THR A 119 4.72 8.47 -7.55
CA THR A 119 4.94 8.60 -6.12
C THR A 119 4.20 7.47 -5.43
N PHE A 120 4.80 6.86 -4.44
CA PHE A 120 4.08 5.97 -3.53
C PHE A 120 4.49 6.26 -2.10
N THR A 121 3.64 5.84 -1.18
CA THR A 121 3.88 5.98 0.24
C THR A 121 3.70 4.60 0.88
N GLY A 122 4.59 4.23 1.78
CA GLY A 122 4.57 2.94 2.46
C GLY A 122 5.30 2.96 3.79
N PHE A 123 5.24 1.84 4.49
CA PHE A 123 5.91 1.61 5.76
C PHE A 123 7.04 0.60 5.59
N GLN A 124 8.28 1.01 5.84
CA GLN A 124 9.43 0.09 5.76
C GLN A 124 9.56 -0.69 7.09
N VAL A 125 9.98 -1.96 7.04
CA VAL A 125 10.29 -2.74 8.25
C VAL A 125 11.44 -2.13 9.05
N VAL A 126 12.41 -1.50 8.38
CA VAL A 126 13.53 -0.80 9.04
C VAL A 126 13.09 0.47 9.79
N ASN A 127 11.88 0.98 9.52
CA ASN A 127 11.32 2.15 10.19
C ASN A 127 9.79 2.02 10.28
N THR A 128 9.33 1.20 11.23
CA THR A 128 7.91 0.87 11.36
C THR A 128 7.06 2.05 11.78
N GLU A 129 7.62 3.01 12.50
CA GLU A 129 6.87 4.08 13.16
C GLU A 129 6.52 5.26 12.26
N HIS A 130 7.09 5.30 11.05
CA HIS A 130 6.94 6.42 10.14
C HIS A 130 6.61 5.98 8.73
N CYS A 131 5.45 6.43 8.27
CA CYS A 131 5.08 6.43 6.88
C CYS A 131 6.09 7.25 6.05
N ARG A 132 6.53 6.73 4.90
CA ARG A 132 7.51 7.41 4.02
C ARG A 132 7.02 7.48 2.59
N THR A 133 7.22 8.64 1.99
CA THR A 133 6.95 8.87 0.56
C THR A 133 8.22 8.64 -0.26
N PHE A 134 8.07 7.94 -1.37
CA PHE A 134 9.13 7.59 -2.30
C PHE A 134 8.81 8.15 -3.68
N LYS A 135 9.81 8.77 -4.30
CA LYS A 135 9.72 9.23 -5.69
C LYS A 135 10.27 8.14 -6.59
N SER A 136 9.60 7.87 -7.70
CA SER A 136 9.96 6.80 -8.62
C SER A 136 9.47 7.14 -10.02
N ARG A 137 9.68 6.22 -10.97
CA ARG A 137 9.24 6.39 -12.36
C ARG A 137 8.91 5.05 -12.97
N VAL A 138 7.98 5.04 -13.92
CA VAL A 138 7.75 3.88 -14.78
C VAL A 138 9.02 3.60 -15.59
N LEU A 139 9.45 2.35 -15.70
CA LEU A 139 10.54 1.97 -16.62
C LEU A 139 9.98 1.14 -17.77
N ASN A 140 10.67 1.17 -18.91
CA ASN A 140 10.40 0.21 -19.98
C ASN A 140 11.41 -0.91 -19.96
N GLY A 141 10.92 -2.12 -20.18
CA GLY A 141 11.72 -3.30 -20.48
C GLY A 141 11.52 -4.41 -19.48
N ILE A 142 10.36 -5.08 -19.55
CA ILE A 142 10.20 -6.56 -19.62
C ILE A 142 8.70 -6.95 -19.60
N SER A 143 7.78 -6.12 -19.08
CA SER A 143 6.33 -6.31 -19.25
C SER A 143 5.53 -5.03 -18.97
N GLU A 144 4.26 -4.99 -19.38
CA GLU A 144 3.29 -3.91 -19.07
C GLU A 144 2.91 -3.86 -17.57
N TYR A 145 3.49 -4.74 -16.74
CA TYR A 145 3.10 -4.97 -15.35
C TYR A 145 4.22 -4.70 -14.32
N GLU A 146 5.42 -4.28 -14.75
CA GLU A 146 6.56 -4.07 -13.85
C GLU A 146 6.80 -2.59 -13.54
N PHE A 147 6.75 -2.24 -12.25
CA PHE A 147 7.16 -0.96 -11.72
C PHE A 147 8.47 -1.09 -10.93
N ARG A 148 9.42 -0.17 -11.09
CA ARG A 148 10.67 -0.16 -10.31
C ARG A 148 10.83 1.12 -9.51
N ILE A 149 11.12 0.93 -8.23
CA ILE A 149 11.36 2.00 -7.28
C ILE A 149 12.81 2.47 -7.40
N THR A 150 13.04 3.79 -7.37
CA THR A 150 14.39 4.35 -7.18
C THR A 150 14.42 5.14 -5.87
N LEU A 151 15.25 4.74 -4.90
CA LEU A 151 15.27 5.36 -3.56
C LEU A 151 16.05 6.68 -3.48
N SER A 152 16.76 7.09 -4.54
CA SER A 152 17.46 8.38 -4.60
C SER A 152 17.60 8.90 -6.04
N ALA A 153 17.70 10.22 -6.22
CA ALA A 153 17.79 10.86 -7.54
C ALA A 153 19.11 10.58 -8.30
N GLN A 154 20.08 9.88 -7.69
CA GLN A 154 21.42 9.66 -8.25
C GLN A 154 21.87 8.19 -8.26
N ASP A 155 21.08 7.24 -7.75
CA ASP A 155 21.51 5.83 -7.65
C ASP A 155 21.06 4.95 -8.82
N LYS A 156 21.97 4.06 -9.21
CA LYS A 156 21.70 2.86 -10.00
C LYS A 156 20.69 1.99 -9.23
N PHE A 157 19.81 1.29 -9.94
CA PHE A 157 18.86 0.32 -9.37
C PHE A 157 19.56 -0.61 -8.37
N LYS A 158 19.42 -0.32 -7.07
CA LYS A 158 19.77 -1.29 -6.02
C LYS A 158 18.65 -2.32 -6.02
N GLY A 159 18.99 -3.59 -6.20
CA GLY A 159 18.09 -4.68 -5.82
C GLY A 159 17.72 -4.46 -4.36
N GLY A 160 16.46 -4.12 -4.11
CA GLY A 160 15.99 -3.60 -2.83
C GLY A 160 15.77 -4.67 -1.78
N SER A 161 16.81 -5.42 -1.40
CA SER A 161 16.60 -6.56 -0.48
C SER A 161 16.25 -6.15 0.95
N ASP A 162 16.82 -5.04 1.47
CA ASP A 162 16.69 -4.71 2.90
C ASP A 162 15.86 -3.44 3.13
N ASP A 163 16.04 -2.43 2.27
CA ASP A 163 15.32 -1.15 2.39
C ASP A 163 13.87 -1.24 1.85
N ALA A 164 13.51 -2.22 1.02
CA ALA A 164 12.16 -2.31 0.46
C ALA A 164 11.18 -3.15 1.30
N VAL A 165 11.69 -3.92 2.27
CA VAL A 165 10.86 -4.83 3.07
C VAL A 165 9.75 -4.04 3.78
N GLY A 166 8.51 -4.49 3.63
CA GLY A 166 7.30 -3.86 4.19
C GLY A 166 6.59 -2.88 3.26
N LEU A 167 7.19 -2.50 2.13
CA LEU A 167 6.55 -1.62 1.15
C LEU A 167 5.53 -2.33 0.25
N SER A 168 5.51 -3.67 0.21
CA SER A 168 4.53 -4.43 -0.56
C SER A 168 3.10 -4.07 -0.17
N GLY A 169 2.22 -3.92 -1.17
CA GLY A 169 0.85 -3.44 -1.00
C GLY A 169 0.69 -1.91 -1.01
N SER A 170 1.77 -1.12 -0.99
CA SER A 170 1.69 0.34 -1.11
C SER A 170 1.01 0.76 -2.43
N GLY A 171 0.23 1.83 -2.44
CA GLY A 171 -0.32 2.36 -3.70
C GLY A 171 0.71 3.16 -4.50
N ALA A 172 0.90 2.84 -5.77
CA ALA A 172 1.69 3.59 -6.74
C ALA A 172 0.82 4.62 -7.47
N PHE A 173 1.16 5.90 -7.39
CA PHE A 173 0.32 6.98 -7.91
C PHE A 173 1.00 7.90 -8.92
N ILE A 174 0.26 8.27 -9.95
CA ILE A 174 0.56 9.42 -10.81
C ILE A 174 -0.26 10.61 -10.30
N ILE A 175 0.41 11.74 -10.11
CA ILE A 175 -0.20 12.98 -9.61
C ILE A 175 -0.07 14.03 -10.70
N ASN A 176 -1.16 14.30 -11.42
CA ASN A 176 -1.25 15.30 -12.48
C ASN A 176 -2.49 16.19 -12.29
N ASP A 177 -3.58 15.91 -13.01
CA ASP A 177 -4.89 16.56 -12.89
C ASP A 177 -5.77 15.88 -11.83
N GLY A 178 -5.27 14.79 -11.23
CA GLY A 178 -5.90 14.03 -10.14
C GLY A 178 -4.90 13.06 -9.51
N ILE A 179 -5.40 12.19 -8.63
CA ILE A 179 -4.64 11.08 -8.06
C ILE A 179 -5.04 9.81 -8.79
N HIS A 180 -4.10 9.23 -9.52
CA HIS A 180 -4.32 8.01 -10.28
C HIS A 180 -3.47 6.88 -9.73
N ILE A 181 -4.10 5.83 -9.20
CA ILE A 181 -3.41 4.60 -8.83
C ILE A 181 -3.15 3.74 -10.06
N ILE A 182 -1.92 3.25 -10.19
CA ILE A 182 -1.49 2.40 -11.31
C ILE A 182 -1.13 0.98 -10.88
N ASN A 183 -0.74 0.78 -9.61
CA ASN A 183 -0.41 -0.54 -9.07
C ASN A 183 -0.42 -0.50 -7.53
N CYS A 184 -0.59 -1.67 -6.89
CA CYS A 184 -0.40 -1.87 -5.45
C CYS A 184 0.66 -2.94 -5.12
N ASN A 185 1.18 -3.66 -6.13
CA ASN A 185 2.03 -4.82 -5.93
C ASN A 185 3.50 -4.45 -6.19
N TYR A 186 4.35 -4.73 -5.20
CA TYR A 186 5.79 -4.45 -5.18
C TYR A 186 6.57 -5.67 -4.67
#